data_AF-A0A7M7J2V1-F1
#
_entry.id   AF-A0A7M7J2V1-F1
#
_cell.length_a   1.000
_cell.length_b   1.000
_cell.length_c   1.000
_cell.angle_alpha   90.00
_cell.angle_beta   90.00
_cell.angle_gamma   90.00
#
_symmetry.space_group_name_H-M   'P 1'
#
loop_
_entity.id
_entity.type
_entity.pdbx_description
1 polymer ?
#
loop_
_entity_poly.entity_id
_entity_poly.type
_entity_poly.pdbx_seq_one_letter_code
_entity_poly.pdbx_strand_id
1 'polypeptide(L)'
;MSAGLSECQRRRENSLRNQSNPKANQTNIETVGMVVECNDDGTYKPLQCFPPAVGGGRFCLCYDSEGQIIKQASKRTKTCACHLEKYNVEKKRGQTGLACEVDGSFKKTQCSGGSWWCVDPATGAMKGSKRSGPCSTATCA
;
A
#
# COMPACT_ATOMS: atom_id res chain seq x y z
N MET A 1 5.86 -31.56 0.68
CA MET A 1 6.99 -30.89 -0.01
C MET A 1 6.39 -29.73 -0.81
N SER A 2 6.57 -28.48 -0.36
CA SER A 2 5.98 -27.28 -0.99
C SER A 2 6.83 -26.79 -2.17
N ALA A 3 7.06 -27.65 -3.16
CA ALA A 3 7.74 -27.26 -4.39
C ALA A 3 6.74 -26.49 -5.26
N GLY A 4 6.99 -25.19 -5.50
CA GLY A 4 6.20 -24.37 -6.43
C GLY A 4 5.50 -23.14 -5.83
N LEU A 5 5.54 -22.93 -4.51
CA LEU A 5 4.92 -21.75 -3.88
C LEU A 5 5.88 -20.57 -3.81
N SER A 6 5.39 -19.38 -4.16
CA SER A 6 6.09 -18.11 -3.93
C SER A 6 6.28 -17.80 -2.44
N GLU A 7 7.14 -16.84 -2.13
CA GLU A 7 7.33 -16.36 -0.76
C GLU A 7 6.01 -15.89 -0.11
N CYS A 8 5.18 -15.13 -0.86
CA CYS A 8 3.89 -14.66 -0.37
C CYS A 8 2.95 -15.84 -0.06
N GLN A 9 2.83 -16.78 -0.99
CA GLN A 9 1.94 -17.94 -0.84
C GLN A 9 2.36 -18.81 0.34
N ARG A 10 3.67 -19.07 0.50
CA ARG A 10 4.19 -19.82 1.65
C ARG A 10 3.92 -19.11 2.97
N ARG A 11 4.10 -17.79 3.02
CA ARG A 11 3.80 -16.99 4.21
C ARG A 11 2.31 -17.05 4.54
N ARG A 12 1.43 -16.94 3.54
CA ARG A 12 -0.02 -17.05 3.69
C ARG A 12 -0.44 -18.40 4.27
N GLU A 13 0.07 -19.50 3.73
CA GLU A 13 -0.22 -20.85 4.23
C GLU A 13 0.24 -21.06 5.66
N ASN A 14 1.45 -20.60 5.99
CA ASN A 14 1.97 -20.68 7.36
C ASN A 14 1.09 -19.87 8.34
N SER A 15 0.67 -18.66 7.96
CA SER A 15 -0.25 -17.84 8.77
C SER A 15 -1.60 -18.53 8.98
N LEU A 16 -2.18 -19.15 7.94
CA LEU A 16 -3.44 -19.89 8.04
C LEU A 16 -3.31 -21.12 8.94
N ARG A 17 -2.22 -21.90 8.79
CA ARG A 17 -1.95 -23.06 9.64
C ARG A 17 -1.79 -22.66 11.10
N ASN A 18 -1.09 -21.56 11.37
CA ASN A 18 -0.91 -21.05 12.73
C ASN A 18 -2.23 -20.56 13.34
N GLN A 19 -3.12 -19.93 12.57
CA GLN A 19 -4.45 -19.54 13.05
C GLN A 19 -5.36 -20.73 13.35
N SER A 20 -5.20 -21.83 12.62
CA SER A 20 -5.95 -23.06 12.89
C SER A 20 -5.41 -23.87 14.08
N ASN A 21 -4.26 -23.50 14.64
CA ASN A 21 -3.67 -24.21 15.76
C ASN A 21 -4.32 -23.77 17.09
N PRO A 22 -5.08 -24.63 17.77
CA PRO A 22 -5.75 -24.30 19.03
C PRO A 22 -4.80 -24.02 20.20
N LYS A 23 -3.49 -24.30 20.03
CA LYS A 23 -2.42 -23.98 20.99
C LYS A 23 -1.62 -22.73 20.62
N ALA A 24 -1.92 -22.06 19.51
CA ALA A 24 -1.26 -20.80 19.17
C ALA A 24 -1.67 -19.75 20.21
N ASN A 25 -0.69 -19.24 20.96
CA ASN A 25 -0.93 -18.26 22.00
C ASN A 25 -1.51 -16.98 21.40
N GLN A 26 -2.81 -16.77 21.61
CA GLN A 26 -3.59 -15.66 21.06
C GLN A 26 -3.21 -14.28 21.63
N THR A 27 -2.23 -14.22 22.54
CA THR A 27 -1.72 -12.99 23.14
C THR A 27 -0.49 -12.42 22.43
N ASN A 28 0.15 -13.17 21.51
CA ASN A 28 1.25 -12.63 20.72
C ASN A 28 0.71 -11.99 19.42
N ILE A 29 0.71 -10.65 19.40
CA ILE A 29 0.33 -9.79 18.26
C ILE A 29 1.08 -10.17 16.96
N GLU A 30 2.27 -10.77 17.09
CA GLU A 30 3.09 -11.23 15.98
C GLU A 30 2.53 -12.50 15.29
N THR A 31 1.59 -13.22 15.93
CA THR A 31 1.13 -14.55 15.48
C THR A 31 -0.36 -14.61 15.12
N VAL A 32 -1.20 -13.66 15.56
CA VAL A 32 -2.65 -13.74 15.34
C VAL A 32 -3.08 -12.91 14.12
N GLY A 33 -3.67 -13.57 13.13
CA GLY A 33 -4.60 -12.92 12.20
C GLY A 33 -4.02 -12.23 10.97
N MET A 34 -2.70 -12.13 10.81
CA MET A 34 -2.11 -11.50 9.63
C MET A 34 -1.92 -12.48 8.47
N VAL A 35 -3.04 -12.87 7.84
CA VAL A 35 -3.04 -13.62 6.57
C VAL A 35 -2.79 -12.66 5.42
N VAL A 36 -1.59 -12.71 4.83
CA VAL A 36 -1.27 -11.88 3.66
C VAL A 36 -2.04 -12.32 2.43
N GLU A 37 -2.40 -11.37 1.58
CA GLU A 37 -2.98 -11.62 0.27
C GLU A 37 -1.92 -11.57 -0.83
N CYS A 38 -2.02 -12.50 -1.77
CA CYS A 38 -1.10 -12.59 -2.91
C CYS A 38 -1.85 -12.35 -4.21
N ASN A 39 -1.15 -11.82 -5.21
CA ASN A 39 -1.57 -11.81 -6.61
C ASN A 39 -1.45 -13.23 -7.21
N ASP A 40 -2.01 -13.41 -8.40
CA ASP A 40 -1.99 -14.70 -9.12
C ASP A 40 -0.58 -15.12 -9.54
N ASP A 41 0.32 -14.17 -9.79
CA ASP A 41 1.74 -14.38 -10.06
C ASP A 41 2.56 -14.71 -8.79
N GLY A 42 1.92 -14.72 -7.63
CA GLY A 42 2.54 -15.02 -6.35
C GLY A 42 3.23 -13.83 -5.69
N THR A 43 3.19 -12.62 -6.24
CA THR A 43 3.69 -11.43 -5.52
C THR A 43 2.72 -11.01 -4.43
N TYR A 44 3.15 -10.13 -3.53
CA TYR A 44 2.25 -9.53 -2.54
C TYR A 44 1.26 -8.59 -3.20
N LYS A 45 -0.02 -8.65 -2.81
CA LYS A 45 -0.97 -7.57 -3.13
C LYS A 45 -0.49 -6.28 -2.45
N PRO A 46 -0.55 -5.12 -3.12
CA PRO A 46 -0.08 -3.89 -2.52
C PRO A 46 -0.84 -3.49 -1.25
N LEU A 47 -2.16 -3.68 -1.21
CA LEU A 47 -2.97 -3.41 -0.03
C LEU A 47 -3.11 -4.67 0.81
N GLN A 48 -2.62 -4.63 2.04
CA GLN A 48 -2.71 -5.73 3.01
C GLN A 48 -3.53 -5.26 4.20
N CYS A 49 -4.68 -5.89 4.44
CA CYS A 49 -5.59 -5.47 5.50
C CYS A 49 -5.86 -6.57 6.51
N PHE A 50 -5.77 -6.24 7.79
CA PHE A 50 -5.80 -7.21 8.87
C PHE A 50 -6.88 -6.89 9.90
N PRO A 51 -7.45 -7.93 10.54
CA PRO A 51 -8.35 -7.76 11.67
C PRO A 51 -7.63 -7.09 12.86
N PRO A 52 -8.37 -6.52 13.81
CA PRO A 52 -7.77 -5.86 14.96
C PRO A 52 -7.01 -6.85 15.86
N ALA A 53 -5.86 -6.41 16.39
CA ALA A 53 -5.06 -7.24 17.30
C ALA A 53 -5.70 -7.35 18.70
N VAL A 54 -6.12 -6.23 19.32
CA VAL A 54 -6.96 -6.18 20.55
C VAL A 54 -7.61 -4.79 20.62
N GLY A 55 -8.93 -4.68 20.81
CA GLY A 55 -9.65 -3.39 21.03
C GLY A 55 -9.59 -2.36 19.89
N GLY A 56 -8.96 -2.70 18.76
CA GLY A 56 -8.80 -1.85 17.59
C GLY A 56 -9.87 -2.08 16.52
N GLY A 57 -9.75 -1.34 15.41
CA GLY A 57 -10.49 -1.62 14.17
C GLY A 57 -9.55 -2.19 13.11
N ARG A 58 -10.11 -2.71 12.01
CA ARG A 58 -9.33 -3.12 10.81
C ARG A 58 -8.32 -2.04 10.45
N PHE A 59 -7.10 -2.45 10.15
CA PHE A 59 -6.06 -1.58 9.64
C PHE A 59 -5.46 -2.18 8.38
N CYS A 60 -4.94 -1.31 7.52
CA CYS A 60 -4.27 -1.72 6.30
C CYS A 60 -2.85 -1.14 6.23
N LEU A 61 -1.96 -1.90 5.61
CA LEU A 61 -0.59 -1.53 5.26
C LEU A 61 -0.45 -1.51 3.74
N CYS A 62 0.58 -0.81 3.25
CA CYS A 62 1.00 -0.95 1.87
C CYS A 62 2.31 -1.74 1.78
N TYR A 63 2.31 -2.74 0.92
CA TYR A 63 3.43 -3.60 0.62
C TYR A 63 3.90 -3.30 -0.81
N ASP A 64 5.20 -3.48 -1.07
CA ASP A 64 5.68 -3.64 -2.44
C ASP A 64 5.44 -5.08 -2.93
N SER A 65 5.85 -5.40 -4.17
CA SER A 65 5.69 -6.72 -4.75
C SER A 65 6.48 -7.82 -4.02
N GLU A 66 7.57 -7.45 -3.34
CA GLU A 66 8.49 -8.36 -2.64
C GLU A 66 8.06 -8.60 -1.18
N GLY A 67 7.14 -7.79 -0.67
CA GLY A 67 6.57 -7.90 0.67
C GLY A 67 7.14 -6.92 1.68
N GLN A 68 7.91 -5.93 1.24
CA GLN A 68 8.39 -4.83 2.08
C GLN A 68 7.24 -3.89 2.43
N ILE A 69 7.12 -3.52 3.71
CA ILE A 69 6.16 -2.51 4.15
C ILE A 69 6.64 -1.13 3.72
N ILE A 70 5.94 -0.53 2.76
CA ILE A 70 6.23 0.82 2.24
C ILE A 70 5.34 1.89 2.89
N LYS A 71 4.23 1.49 3.54
CA LYS A 71 3.38 2.37 4.35
C LYS A 71 2.91 1.67 5.61
N GLN A 72 3.14 2.32 6.74
CA GLN A 72 2.70 1.88 8.07
C GLN A 72 1.18 1.75 8.18
N ALA A 73 0.75 0.90 9.11
CA ALA A 73 -0.65 0.57 9.40
C ALA A 73 -1.53 1.81 9.61
N SER A 74 -2.71 1.80 9.01
CA SER A 74 -3.71 2.86 9.14
C SER A 74 -5.12 2.31 8.95
N LYS A 75 -6.06 2.81 9.74
CA LYS A 75 -7.50 2.51 9.59
C LYS A 75 -8.14 3.24 8.41
N ARG A 76 -7.46 4.26 7.87
CA ARG A 76 -7.98 5.11 6.78
C ARG A 76 -7.54 4.66 5.39
N THR A 77 -6.50 3.82 5.31
CA THR A 77 -5.96 3.34 4.03
C THR A 77 -6.97 2.44 3.34
N LYS A 78 -7.38 2.83 2.13
CA LYS A 78 -8.31 2.08 1.27
C LYS A 78 -7.63 1.55 0.01
N THR A 79 -6.51 2.15 -0.39
CA THR A 79 -5.70 1.76 -1.54
C THR A 79 -4.23 2.06 -1.27
N CYS A 80 -3.35 1.47 -2.07
CA CYS A 80 -1.91 1.70 -2.01
C CYS A 80 -1.34 2.28 -3.30
N ALA A 81 -2.20 2.64 -4.26
CA ALA A 81 -1.79 3.06 -5.60
C ALA A 81 -0.76 4.21 -5.58
N CYS A 82 -1.04 5.29 -4.83
CA CYS A 82 -0.11 6.42 -4.77
C CYS A 82 1.17 6.10 -3.99
N HIS A 83 1.04 5.41 -2.84
CA HIS A 83 2.20 5.07 -2.03
C HIS A 83 3.15 4.10 -2.73
N LEU A 84 2.62 3.13 -3.48
CA LEU A 84 3.41 2.19 -4.27
C LEU A 84 4.13 2.90 -5.42
N GLU A 85 3.43 3.75 -6.17
CA GLU A 85 4.07 4.48 -7.26
C GLU A 85 5.13 5.45 -6.73
N LYS A 86 4.85 6.13 -5.62
CA LYS A 86 5.82 7.00 -4.94
C LYS A 86 7.08 6.23 -4.56
N TYR A 87 6.93 5.08 -3.90
CA TYR A 87 8.06 4.22 -3.54
C TYR A 87 8.85 3.75 -4.77
N ASN A 88 8.16 3.34 -5.85
CA ASN A 88 8.81 2.90 -7.09
C ASN A 88 9.59 4.01 -7.78
N VAL A 89 9.04 5.23 -7.85
CA VAL A 89 9.70 6.40 -8.43
C VAL A 89 10.92 6.81 -7.59
N GLU A 90 10.79 6.79 -6.26
CA GLU A 90 11.90 7.07 -5.35
C GLU A 90 13.01 6.03 -5.49
N LYS A 91 12.68 4.73 -5.49
CA LYS A 91 13.63 3.62 -5.66
C LYS A 91 14.36 3.67 -7.01
N LYS A 92 13.66 4.03 -8.11
CA LYS A 92 14.22 4.02 -9.46
C LYS A 92 14.95 5.31 -9.85
N ARG A 93 14.48 6.47 -9.38
CA ARG A 93 14.93 7.78 -9.88
C ARG A 93 15.43 8.72 -8.79
N GLY A 94 15.31 8.34 -7.51
CA GLY A 94 15.60 9.24 -6.39
C GLY A 94 14.68 10.47 -6.34
N GLN A 95 13.59 10.48 -7.13
CA GLN A 95 12.68 11.62 -7.22
C GLN A 95 11.57 11.48 -6.19
N THR A 96 11.55 12.37 -5.22
CA THR A 96 10.46 12.56 -4.26
C THR A 96 9.48 13.56 -4.87
N GLY A 97 8.18 13.28 -4.89
CA GLY A 97 7.26 14.30 -5.43
C GLY A 97 5.80 13.95 -5.57
N LEU A 98 5.42 12.67 -5.49
CA LEU A 98 4.00 12.32 -5.52
C LEU A 98 3.33 12.66 -4.18
N ALA A 99 2.25 13.42 -4.29
CA ALA A 99 1.37 13.75 -3.17
C ALA A 99 0.26 12.70 -3.10
N CYS A 100 0.13 12.04 -1.95
CA CYS A 100 -0.90 11.05 -1.69
C CYS A 100 -1.91 11.56 -0.67
N GLU A 101 -3.16 11.14 -0.81
CA GLU A 101 -4.17 11.28 0.22
C GLU A 101 -3.95 10.25 1.35
N VAL A 102 -4.60 10.48 2.49
CA VAL A 102 -4.47 9.62 3.67
C VAL A 102 -5.05 8.21 3.47
N ASP A 103 -5.97 8.05 2.53
CA ASP A 103 -6.52 6.76 2.14
C ASP A 103 -5.65 6.02 1.11
N GLY A 104 -4.55 6.64 0.68
CA GLY A 104 -3.56 6.11 -0.24
C GLY A 104 -3.85 6.36 -1.72
N SER A 105 -4.91 7.10 -2.05
CA SER A 105 -5.16 7.57 -3.42
C SER A 105 -4.17 8.68 -3.79
N PHE A 106 -4.09 9.02 -5.08
CA PHE A 106 -3.35 10.20 -5.51
C PHE A 106 -4.12 11.46 -5.10
N LYS A 107 -3.43 12.48 -4.60
CA LYS A 107 -4.03 13.82 -4.53
C LYS A 107 -4.36 14.26 -5.95
N LYS A 108 -5.57 14.79 -6.19
CA LYS A 108 -5.99 15.27 -7.52
C LYS A 108 -4.98 16.26 -8.12
N THR A 109 -4.40 17.10 -7.28
CA THR A 109 -3.38 18.07 -7.66
C THR A 109 -1.99 17.56 -7.27
N GLN A 110 -1.11 17.46 -8.25
CA GLN A 110 0.30 17.13 -8.08
C GLN A 110 1.16 18.36 -8.38
N CYS A 111 2.28 18.51 -7.67
CA CYS A 111 3.11 19.71 -7.74
C CYS A 111 4.59 19.35 -7.73
N SER A 112 5.37 20.03 -8.56
CA SER A 112 6.83 19.89 -8.60
C SER A 112 7.47 21.11 -9.23
N GLY A 113 8.46 21.71 -8.53
CA GLY A 113 9.36 22.73 -9.08
C GLY A 113 8.65 23.93 -9.71
N GLY A 114 7.64 24.51 -9.05
CA GLY A 114 6.91 25.67 -9.57
C GLY A 114 5.92 25.36 -10.69
N SER A 115 5.54 24.09 -10.83
CA SER A 115 4.48 23.65 -11.74
C SER A 115 3.53 22.69 -11.03
N TRP A 116 2.30 22.61 -11.54
CA TRP A 116 1.27 21.70 -11.04
C TRP A 116 0.49 21.05 -12.17
N TRP A 117 -0.10 19.90 -11.91
CA TRP A 117 -0.93 19.17 -12.87
C TRP A 117 -2.01 18.38 -12.15
N CYS A 118 -3.06 18.06 -12.90
CA CYS A 118 -4.15 17.23 -12.40
C CYS A 118 -3.87 15.77 -12.73
N VAL A 119 -4.25 14.89 -11.80
CA VAL A 119 -4.18 13.44 -11.99
C VAL A 119 -5.50 12.79 -11.63
N ASP A 120 -5.72 11.62 -12.21
CA ASP A 120 -6.76 10.71 -11.74
C ASP A 120 -6.43 10.19 -10.32
N PRO A 121 -7.35 10.31 -9.34
CA PRO A 121 -7.08 9.86 -7.97
C PRO A 121 -6.79 8.36 -7.83
N ALA A 122 -7.34 7.52 -8.71
CA ALA A 122 -7.20 6.07 -8.61
C ALA A 122 -5.91 5.58 -9.29
N THR A 123 -5.57 6.16 -10.44
CA THR A 123 -4.47 5.66 -11.29
C THR A 123 -3.23 6.55 -11.30
N GLY A 124 -3.35 7.82 -10.89
CA GLY A 124 -2.27 8.80 -11.01
C GLY A 124 -2.06 9.31 -12.44
N ALA A 125 -2.87 8.87 -13.41
CA ALA A 125 -2.75 9.30 -14.80
C ALA A 125 -2.98 10.81 -14.94
N MET A 126 -2.07 11.50 -15.63
CA MET A 126 -2.18 12.94 -15.83
C MET A 126 -3.43 13.28 -16.68
N LYS A 127 -4.22 14.24 -16.20
CA LYS A 127 -5.35 14.81 -16.92
C LYS A 127 -4.96 16.17 -17.48
N GLY A 128 -4.83 16.24 -18.81
CA GLY A 128 -4.44 17.47 -19.50
C GLY A 128 -2.93 17.75 -19.44
N SER A 129 -2.57 19.03 -19.35
CA SER A 129 -1.19 19.51 -19.41
C SER A 129 -0.71 20.09 -18.08
N LYS A 130 0.61 20.07 -17.87
CA LYS A 130 1.28 20.73 -16.74
C LYS A 130 1.11 22.25 -16.84
N ARG A 131 0.84 22.90 -15.71
CA ARG A 131 0.63 24.35 -15.59
C ARG A 131 1.77 24.95 -14.76
N SER A 132 2.24 26.12 -15.17
CA SER A 132 3.20 26.91 -14.38
C SER A 132 2.48 27.62 -13.23
N GLY A 133 3.10 27.69 -12.07
CA GLY A 133 2.57 28.40 -10.89
C GLY A 133 2.74 27.62 -9.59
N PRO A 134 2.51 28.29 -8.44
CA PRO A 134 2.66 27.68 -7.13
C PRO A 134 1.55 26.66 -6.85
N CYS A 135 1.86 25.66 -6.04
CA CYS A 135 0.91 24.61 -5.65
C CYS A 135 -0.27 25.15 -4.82
N SER A 136 -0.08 26.25 -4.10
CA SER A 136 -1.09 26.86 -3.22
C SER A 136 -2.32 27.39 -3.97
N THR A 137 -2.17 27.75 -5.24
CA THR A 137 -3.27 28.25 -6.09
C THR A 137 -3.77 27.21 -7.09
N ALA A 138 -3.18 26.01 -7.06
CA ALA A 138 -3.49 24.95 -8.01
C ALA A 138 -4.88 24.35 -7.75
N THR A 139 -5.72 24.30 -8.78
CA THR A 139 -7.09 23.81 -8.69
C THR A 139 -7.38 22.79 -9.80
N CYS A 140 -7.77 21.59 -9.39
CA CYS A 140 -8.20 20.51 -10.28
C CYS A 140 -9.68 20.22 -10.01
N ALA A 141 -10.49 20.27 -11.07
CA ALA A 141 -11.92 19.91 -11.00
C ALA A 141 -12.08 18.39 -10.71
#